data_AF-A0A0Q6AJ37-F1
#
_entry.id   AF-A0A0Q6AJ37-F1
#
_cell.length_a   1.000
_cell.length_b   1.000
_cell.length_c   1.000
_cell.angle_alpha   90.00
_cell.angle_beta   90.00
_cell.angle_gamma   90.00
#
_symmetry.space_group_name_H-M   'P 1'
#
loop_
_entity.id
_entity.type
_entity.pdbx_description
1 polymer ?
#
loop_
_entity_poly.entity_id
_entity_poly.type
_entity_poly.pdbx_seq_one_letter_code
_entity_poly.pdbx_strand_id
1 'polypeptide(L)'
;MKKLLKITIITGLLAFTGTACNHQGKEETVSQNIPETPDAISKDEITKETYTDEYGDRLEVAINNSQNTVIVHFEGKNYELTKSKELPEYTASDAFYQYSDVRGDVTFLNKDYNMVMFHHKKEKQSSGSKMASF
;
A
#
# COMPACT_ATOMS: atom_id res chain seq x y z
N MET A 1 -35.42 28.35 43.08
CA MET A 1 -36.83 27.90 42.95
C MET A 1 -37.02 27.24 41.59
N LYS A 2 -37.58 26.03 41.58
CA LYS A 2 -38.43 25.36 40.56
C LYS A 2 -38.22 25.74 39.08
N LYS A 3 -37.57 24.87 38.29
CA LYS A 3 -38.16 23.83 37.41
C LYS A 3 -38.89 24.37 36.16
N LEU A 4 -38.26 24.08 35.02
CA LEU A 4 -38.83 23.53 33.77
C LEU A 4 -40.17 24.09 33.28
N LEU A 5 -40.20 24.66 32.07
CA LEU A 5 -41.40 24.60 31.25
C LEU A 5 -41.09 24.79 29.75
N LYS A 6 -41.37 23.72 28.98
CA LYS A 6 -41.93 23.70 27.62
C LYS A 6 -41.00 23.89 26.41
N ILE A 7 -40.46 22.73 26.01
CA ILE A 7 -40.28 22.29 24.63
C ILE A 7 -41.57 22.57 23.83
N THR A 8 -41.53 23.53 22.91
CA THR A 8 -42.52 23.70 21.86
C THR A 8 -42.04 22.97 20.60
N ILE A 9 -42.71 21.85 20.36
CA ILE A 9 -42.83 21.15 19.10
C ILE A 9 -43.39 22.14 18.07
N ILE A 10 -42.60 22.47 17.05
CA ILE A 10 -43.11 23.02 15.78
C ILE A 10 -42.61 22.08 14.68
N THR A 11 -43.46 21.10 14.41
CA THR A 11 -43.57 20.40 13.14
C THR A 11 -43.90 21.40 12.04
N GLY A 12 -43.22 21.34 10.90
CA GLY A 12 -43.74 21.96 9.69
C GLY A 12 -42.73 22.31 8.61
N LEU A 13 -42.55 21.36 7.69
CA LEU A 13 -42.52 21.60 6.25
C LEU A 13 -41.34 22.40 5.67
N LEU A 14 -40.44 21.69 5.00
CA LEU A 14 -39.95 22.10 3.68
C LEU A 14 -39.45 20.86 2.93
N ALA A 15 -40.21 20.50 1.89
CA ALA A 15 -39.83 19.51 0.90
C ALA A 15 -38.59 20.04 0.15
N PHE A 16 -37.44 19.43 0.39
CA PHE A 16 -36.28 19.57 -0.49
C PHE A 16 -36.36 18.47 -1.54
N THR A 17 -37.02 18.78 -2.66
CA THR A 17 -36.82 18.04 -3.90
C THR A 17 -35.43 18.41 -4.44
N GLY A 18 -34.43 17.58 -4.12
CA GLY A 18 -33.13 17.64 -4.78
C GLY A 18 -33.28 17.12 -6.21
N THR A 19 -33.23 18.02 -7.18
CA THR A 19 -33.09 17.70 -8.61
C THR A 19 -31.80 16.94 -8.84
N ALA A 20 -31.87 15.66 -9.21
CA ALA A 20 -30.71 14.94 -9.73
C ALA A 20 -30.43 15.44 -11.17
N CYS A 21 -29.45 16.32 -11.31
CA CYS A 21 -28.87 16.63 -12.61
C CYS A 21 -28.12 15.39 -13.11
N ASN A 22 -28.72 14.65 -14.04
CA ASN A 22 -28.00 13.67 -14.84
C ASN A 22 -27.03 14.45 -15.75
N HIS A 23 -25.75 14.49 -15.37
CA HIS A 23 -24.68 14.91 -16.25
C HIS A 23 -24.39 13.79 -17.25
N GLN A 24 -25.28 13.62 -18.24
CA GLN A 24 -24.97 12.91 -19.47
C GLN A 24 -24.26 13.90 -20.41
N GLY A 25 -22.94 14.00 -20.25
CA GLY A 25 -22.09 14.60 -21.27
C GLY A 25 -21.95 13.61 -22.43
N LYS A 26 -22.57 13.92 -23.57
CA LYS A 26 -22.34 13.21 -24.82
C LYS A 26 -21.02 13.68 -25.45
N GLU A 27 -20.23 12.68 -25.83
CA GLU A 27 -19.36 12.56 -27.00
C GLU A 27 -18.42 13.71 -27.37
N GLU A 28 -17.11 13.43 -27.30
CA GLU A 28 -16.17 13.88 -28.33
C GLU A 28 -15.15 12.78 -28.66
N THR A 29 -15.12 12.41 -29.93
CA THR A 29 -14.18 11.50 -30.58
C THR A 29 -12.78 12.13 -30.59
N VAL A 30 -11.79 11.45 -29.98
CA VAL A 30 -10.38 11.64 -30.36
C VAL A 30 -9.72 10.27 -30.46
N SER A 31 -9.67 9.77 -31.70
CA SER A 31 -8.75 8.72 -32.11
C SER A 31 -7.33 9.28 -32.08
N GLN A 32 -6.64 9.15 -30.95
CA GLN A 32 -5.20 9.36 -30.89
C GLN A 32 -4.50 8.10 -31.40
N ASN A 33 -4.14 8.14 -32.69
CA ASN A 33 -2.97 7.43 -33.20
C ASN A 33 -1.76 7.87 -32.38
N ILE A 34 -1.35 7.07 -31.41
CA ILE A 34 0.01 7.13 -30.89
C ILE A 34 0.84 6.24 -31.82
N PRO A 35 1.89 6.75 -32.48
CA PRO A 35 2.80 5.89 -33.19
C PRO A 35 3.46 4.96 -32.18
N GLU A 36 3.15 3.66 -32.26
CA GLU A 36 3.93 2.60 -31.63
C GLU A 36 5.31 2.61 -32.30
N THR A 37 6.25 3.39 -31.76
CA THR A 37 7.65 3.02 -31.83
C THR A 37 7.80 1.73 -31.02
N PRO A 38 8.27 0.61 -31.62
CA PRO A 38 8.70 -0.53 -30.85
C PRO A 38 10.05 -0.17 -30.22
N ASP A 39 10.02 0.72 -29.23
CA ASP A 39 11.14 0.89 -28.33
C ASP A 39 11.29 -0.45 -27.60
N ALA A 40 12.47 -1.03 -27.78
CA ALA A 40 12.84 -2.35 -27.30
C ALA A 40 12.20 -2.62 -25.94
N ILE A 41 11.34 -3.64 -25.86
CA ILE A 41 10.75 -4.10 -24.62
C ILE A 41 11.91 -4.61 -23.77
N SER A 42 12.56 -3.72 -23.01
CA SER A 42 13.35 -4.10 -21.85
C SER A 42 12.32 -4.69 -20.90
N LYS A 43 12.24 -6.02 -20.90
CA LYS A 43 11.34 -6.73 -20.00
C LYS A 43 11.88 -6.51 -18.58
N ASP A 44 11.28 -5.57 -17.87
CA ASP A 44 11.65 -5.28 -16.50
C ASP A 44 11.54 -6.54 -15.64
N GLU A 45 12.58 -6.81 -14.86
CA GLU A 45 12.60 -7.91 -13.90
C GLU A 45 11.93 -7.43 -12.61
N ILE A 46 10.66 -7.81 -12.44
CA ILE A 46 9.84 -7.41 -11.30
C ILE A 46 9.45 -8.63 -10.47
N THR A 47 9.81 -8.62 -9.19
CA THR A 47 9.39 -9.63 -8.19
C THR A 47 8.34 -9.02 -7.27
N LYS A 48 7.32 -9.79 -6.90
CA LYS A 48 6.26 -9.36 -5.98
C LYS A 48 6.18 -10.30 -4.79
N GLU A 49 6.17 -9.73 -3.60
CA GLU A 49 6.05 -10.44 -2.34
C GLU A 49 4.87 -9.88 -1.53
N THR A 50 4.28 -10.70 -0.67
CA THR A 50 3.23 -10.27 0.25
C THR A 50 3.49 -10.86 1.61
N TYR A 51 3.42 -10.02 2.63
CA TYR A 51 3.63 -10.39 4.02
C TYR A 51 2.37 -10.08 4.82
N THR A 52 2.13 -10.87 5.85
CA THR A 52 1.06 -10.65 6.81
C THR A 52 1.66 -10.70 8.20
N ASP A 53 1.42 -9.67 9.01
CA ASP A 53 1.94 -9.61 10.38
C ASP A 53 1.04 -10.38 11.36
N GLU A 54 1.38 -10.30 12.65
CA GLU A 54 0.63 -10.95 13.72
C GLU A 54 -0.77 -10.36 13.97
N TYR A 55 -1.02 -9.13 13.50
CA TYR A 55 -2.30 -8.42 13.63
C TYR A 55 -3.22 -8.64 12.42
N GLY A 56 -2.68 -9.23 11.35
CA GLY A 56 -3.41 -9.51 10.11
C GLY A 56 -3.26 -8.39 9.06
N ASP A 57 -2.44 -7.38 9.34
CA ASP A 57 -2.15 -6.33 8.36
C ASP A 57 -1.32 -6.91 7.21
N ARG A 58 -1.51 -6.37 6.01
CA ARG A 58 -0.86 -6.86 4.78
C ARG A 58 0.10 -5.82 4.22
N LEU A 59 1.33 -6.26 3.98
CA LEU A 59 2.35 -5.50 3.26
C LEU A 59 2.59 -6.16 1.90
N GLU A 60 2.33 -5.43 0.81
CA GLU A 60 2.65 -5.90 -0.54
C GLU A 60 3.87 -5.16 -1.06
N VAL A 61 4.85 -5.87 -1.61
CA VAL A 61 6.13 -5.29 -2.02
C VAL A 61 6.40 -5.71 -3.46
N ALA A 62 6.62 -4.74 -4.35
CA ALA A 62 7.06 -4.96 -5.72
C ALA A 62 8.48 -4.43 -5.89
N ILE A 63 9.40 -5.31 -6.28
CA ILE A 63 10.82 -5.02 -6.44
C ILE A 63 11.13 -5.00 -7.93
N ASN A 64 11.51 -3.85 -8.48
CA ASN A 64 12.01 -3.74 -9.85
C ASN A 64 13.55 -3.80 -9.83
N ASN A 65 14.11 -4.94 -10.23
CA ASN A 65 15.56 -5.15 -10.26
C ASN A 65 16.23 -4.38 -11.40
N SER A 66 15.51 -4.11 -12.49
CA SER A 66 16.00 -3.34 -13.64
C SER A 66 16.16 -1.86 -13.33
N GLN A 67 15.24 -1.30 -12.53
CA GLN A 67 15.22 0.12 -12.16
C GLN A 67 15.79 0.39 -10.75
N ASN A 68 16.12 -0.66 -10.00
CA ASN A 68 16.61 -0.60 -8.64
C ASN A 68 15.63 0.12 -7.67
N THR A 69 14.32 0.00 -7.94
CA THR A 69 13.24 0.60 -7.17
C THR A 69 12.40 -0.47 -6.45
N VAL A 70 11.79 -0.07 -5.34
CA VAL A 70 10.86 -0.90 -4.58
C VAL A 70 9.59 -0.09 -4.34
N ILE A 71 8.44 -0.66 -4.67
CA ILE A 71 7.13 -0.09 -4.34
C ILE A 71 6.56 -0.91 -3.19
N VAL A 72 6.34 -0.25 -2.06
CA VAL A 72 5.64 -0.82 -0.91
C VAL A 72 4.20 -0.33 -0.93
N HIS A 73 3.24 -1.26 -0.88
CA HIS A 73 1.83 -0.96 -0.68
C HIS A 73 1.42 -1.34 0.74
N PHE A 74 0.98 -0.36 1.51
CA PHE A 74 0.58 -0.52 2.91
C PHE A 74 -0.58 0.42 3.23
N GLU A 75 -1.63 -0.09 3.89
CA GLU A 75 -2.84 0.67 4.25
C GLU A 75 -3.45 1.48 3.09
N GLY A 76 -3.46 0.91 1.88
CA GLY A 76 -4.01 1.57 0.69
C GLY A 76 -3.12 2.68 0.09
N LYS A 77 -1.90 2.87 0.60
CA LYS A 77 -0.92 3.85 0.10
C LYS A 77 0.25 3.14 -0.57
N ASN A 78 0.82 3.78 -1.60
CA ASN A 78 2.04 3.33 -2.26
C ASN A 78 3.22 4.21 -1.84
N TYR A 79 4.34 3.57 -1.53
CA TYR A 79 5.59 4.22 -1.16
C TYR A 79 6.66 3.73 -2.15
N GLU A 80 7.16 4.64 -2.97
CA GLU A 80 8.23 4.35 -3.92
C GLU A 80 9.58 4.64 -3.27
N LEU A 81 10.42 3.61 -3.17
CA LEU A 81 11.69 3.61 -2.46
C LEU A 81 12.81 3.25 -3.43
N THR A 82 14.00 3.80 -3.18
CA THR A 82 15.20 3.42 -3.93
C THR A 82 16.01 2.41 -3.14
N LYS A 83 16.47 1.34 -3.78
CA LYS A 83 17.35 0.36 -3.13
C LYS A 83 18.65 1.03 -2.65
N SER A 84 19.09 0.65 -1.46
CA SER A 84 20.36 1.13 -0.90
C SER A 84 21.52 0.70 -1.80
N LYS A 85 22.51 1.59 -2.00
CA LYS A 85 23.74 1.22 -2.72
C LYS A 85 24.61 0.26 -1.91
N GLU A 86 24.53 0.34 -0.59
CA GLU A 86 25.32 -0.49 0.32
C GLU A 86 24.68 -1.87 0.53
N LEU A 87 23.35 -1.92 0.55
CA LEU A 87 22.56 -3.13 0.76
C LEU A 87 21.41 -3.26 -0.27
N PRO A 88 21.71 -3.37 -1.58
CA PRO A 88 20.71 -3.31 -2.64
C PRO A 88 19.71 -4.48 -2.63
N GLU A 89 20.07 -5.61 -2.04
CA GLU A 89 19.17 -6.76 -1.92
C GLU A 89 18.20 -6.64 -0.76
N TYR A 90 18.58 -5.96 0.33
CA TYR A 90 17.91 -6.11 1.63
C TYR A 90 17.23 -4.84 2.11
N THR A 91 17.51 -3.68 1.52
CA THR A 91 17.00 -2.41 2.03
C THR A 91 16.71 -1.42 0.91
N ALA A 92 15.57 -0.74 1.00
CA ALA A 92 15.20 0.38 0.15
C ALA A 92 14.67 1.53 1.01
N SER A 93 14.96 2.76 0.64
CA SER A 93 14.55 3.94 1.42
C SER A 93 14.37 5.17 0.53
N ASP A 94 13.60 6.12 1.00
CA ASP A 94 13.56 7.50 0.50
C ASP A 94 13.98 8.47 1.63
N ALA A 95 13.46 9.70 1.66
CA ALA A 95 13.71 10.63 2.77
C ALA A 95 13.00 10.23 4.08
N PHE A 96 11.82 9.61 4.00
CA PHE A 96 10.86 9.49 5.10
C PHE A 96 10.59 8.05 5.54
N TYR A 97 10.86 7.07 4.67
CA TYR A 97 10.51 5.68 4.85
C TYR A 97 11.67 4.77 4.53
N GLN A 98 11.66 3.59 5.14
CA GLN A 98 12.60 2.52 4.88
C GLN A 98 11.88 1.17 4.89
N TYR A 99 12.13 0.37 3.88
CA TYR A 99 11.79 -1.04 3.82
C TYR A 99 13.08 -1.87 3.97
N SER A 100 13.01 -2.95 4.74
CA SER A 100 14.07 -3.95 4.77
C SER A 100 13.50 -5.37 4.89
N ASP A 101 14.10 -6.32 4.16
CA ASP A 101 13.92 -7.77 4.37
C ASP A 101 15.31 -8.35 4.59
N VAL A 102 15.67 -8.59 5.85
CA VAL A 102 16.97 -9.20 6.18
C VAL A 102 16.72 -10.62 6.66
N ARG A 103 16.98 -11.60 5.78
CA ARG A 103 16.83 -13.03 6.08
C ARG A 103 15.41 -13.39 6.54
N GLY A 104 14.39 -12.77 5.93
CA GLY A 104 12.98 -12.99 6.28
C GLY A 104 12.51 -12.22 7.50
N ASP A 105 13.34 -11.33 8.04
CA ASP A 105 12.95 -10.32 9.02
C ASP A 105 12.59 -9.03 8.27
N VAL A 106 11.30 -8.82 8.07
CA VAL A 106 10.72 -7.78 7.23
C VAL A 106 10.26 -6.64 8.09
N THR A 107 10.71 -5.43 7.79
CA THR A 107 10.35 -4.20 8.50
C THR A 107 10.01 -3.10 7.50
N PHE A 108 8.93 -2.37 7.76
CA PHE A 108 8.63 -1.09 7.13
C PHE A 108 8.61 0.01 8.20
N LEU A 109 9.49 1.00 8.07
CA LEU A 109 9.77 2.03 9.07
C LEU A 109 9.44 3.40 8.50
N ASN A 110 8.71 4.21 9.26
CA ASN A 110 8.66 5.66 9.09
C ASN A 110 9.82 6.29 9.89
N LYS A 111 10.75 6.93 9.19
CA LYS A 111 11.97 7.51 9.75
C LYS A 111 11.73 8.83 10.47
N ASP A 112 10.73 9.61 10.08
CA ASP A 112 10.44 10.91 10.71
C ASP A 112 10.04 10.74 12.18
N TYR A 113 9.27 9.69 12.46
CA TYR A 113 8.78 9.38 13.80
C TYR A 113 9.51 8.19 14.44
N ASN A 114 10.51 7.63 13.75
CA ASN A 114 11.19 6.39 14.14
C ASN A 114 10.21 5.28 14.55
N MET A 115 9.17 5.08 13.73
CA MET A 115 8.03 4.22 14.02
C MET A 115 7.97 3.05 13.05
N VAL A 116 7.97 1.83 13.58
CA VAL A 116 7.75 0.62 12.78
C VAL A 116 6.27 0.54 12.41
N MET A 117 6.00 0.69 11.12
CA MET A 117 4.64 0.62 10.57
C MET A 117 4.20 -0.81 10.29
N PHE A 118 5.16 -1.69 9.97
CA PHE A 118 4.89 -3.10 9.72
C PHE A 118 6.11 -3.93 10.11
N HIS A 119 5.89 -5.10 10.71
CA HIS A 119 6.94 -6.05 11.00
C HIS A 119 6.45 -7.49 10.81
N HIS A 120 7.20 -8.29 10.07
CA HIS A 120 6.93 -9.70 9.85
C HIS A 120 8.22 -10.50 9.93
N LYS A 121 8.20 -11.62 10.64
CA LYS A 121 9.33 -12.54 10.71
C LYS A 121 8.93 -13.90 10.18
N LYS A 122 9.57 -14.33 9.09
CA LYS A 122 9.41 -15.70 8.59
C LYS A 122 9.92 -16.66 9.65
N GLU A 123 9.06 -17.56 10.12
CA GLU A 123 9.51 -18.63 11.00
C GLU A 123 10.55 -19.47 10.26
N LYS A 124 11.70 -19.71 10.91
CA LYS A 124 12.65 -20.69 10.39
C LYS A 124 11.93 -22.02 10.42
N GLN A 125 11.67 -22.60 9.24
CA GLN A 125 11.29 -24.00 9.20
C GLN A 125 12.41 -24.79 9.89
N SER A 126 12.14 -25.24 11.11
CA SER A 126 12.93 -26.27 11.76
C SER A 126 12.88 -27.45 10.82
N SER A 127 13.96 -27.66 10.05
CA SER A 127 14.18 -28.90 9.34
C SER A 127 14.23 -29.97 10.41
N GLY A 128 13.08 -30.57 10.69
CA GLY A 128 12.92 -31.65 11.66
C GLY A 128 13.76 -32.82 11.19
N SER A 129 15.02 -32.82 11.60
CA SER A 129 15.88 -34.00 11.68
C SER A 129 15.19 -34.94 12.67
N LYS A 130 14.21 -35.71 12.17
CA LYS A 130 13.81 -36.96 12.79
C LYS A 130 15.04 -37.86 12.71
N MET A 131 15.87 -37.82 13.75
CA MET A 131 16.84 -38.88 14.01
C MET A 131 16.03 -40.17 14.14
N ALA A 132 16.14 -41.03 13.14
CA ALA A 132 15.70 -42.41 13.24
C ALA A 132 16.61 -43.10 14.27
N SER A 133 16.06 -43.47 15.42
CA SER A 133 16.70 -44.44 16.31
C SER A 133 16.51 -45.82 15.72
N PHE A 134 17.62 -46.48 15.38
CA PHE A 134 17.70 -47.92 15.10
C PHE A 134 17.99 -48.69 16.39
#